data_AF-A0A5C8B0T9-F1
#
_entry.id   AF-A0A5C8B0T9-F1
#
_cell.length_a   1.000
_cell.length_b   1.000
_cell.length_c   1.000
_cell.angle_alpha   90.00
_cell.angle_beta   90.00
_cell.angle_gamma   90.00
#
_symmetry.space_group_name_H-M   'P 1'
#
loop_
_entity.id
_entity.type
_entity.pdbx_description
1 polymer ?
#
loop_
_entity_poly.entity_id
_entity_poly.type
_entity_poly.pdbx_seq_one_letter_code
_entity_poly.pdbx_strand_id
1 'polypeptide(L)'
;MVSKEYTENLEEIVTYGFDTIDPEEKVEVNLKDLMYVFSTLQEYQRFFHQPLHYQSMKDIDRFLGSINEPAGFKLLHTCIHKKMRDMLPKHIEDKFDDGDFDCPKLPFYYDEFR
;
A
#
# COMPACT_ATOMS: atom_id res chain seq x y z
N MET A 1 7.30 12.17 -26.26
CA MET A 1 6.94 11.02 -25.41
C MET A 1 7.88 11.08 -24.22
N VAL A 2 7.36 11.22 -23.00
CA VAL A 2 8.20 11.06 -21.80
C VAL A 2 8.54 9.58 -21.74
N SER A 3 9.82 9.21 -21.75
CA SER A 3 10.21 7.81 -21.55
C SER A 3 9.78 7.40 -20.15
N LYS A 4 9.05 6.29 -20.02
CA LYS A 4 8.73 5.72 -18.72
C LYS A 4 10.05 5.27 -18.08
N GLU A 5 10.34 5.78 -16.89
CA GLU A 5 11.49 5.35 -16.08
C GLU A 5 11.00 4.31 -15.06
N TYR A 6 11.80 3.26 -14.85
CA TYR A 6 11.46 2.16 -13.95
C TYR A 6 12.49 2.06 -12.81
N THR A 7 12.05 1.63 -11.63
CA THR A 7 12.93 1.42 -10.48
C THR A 7 12.68 0.06 -9.81
N GLU A 8 13.77 -0.56 -9.34
CA GLU A 8 13.73 -1.71 -8.43
C GLU A 8 13.54 -1.27 -6.97
N ASN A 9 13.72 0.02 -6.68
CA ASN A 9 13.59 0.57 -5.34
C ASN A 9 12.13 0.90 -5.03
N LEU A 10 11.41 -0.05 -4.42
CA LEU A 10 10.02 0.17 -4.02
C LEU A 10 9.87 1.23 -2.92
N GLU A 11 10.90 1.46 -2.10
CA GLU A 11 10.88 2.50 -1.07
C GLU A 11 10.90 3.90 -1.67
N GLU A 12 11.64 4.10 -2.77
CA GLU A 12 11.63 5.36 -3.55
C GLU A 12 10.22 5.70 -4.05
N ILE A 13 9.43 4.69 -4.42
CA ILE A 13 8.05 4.88 -4.87
C ILE A 13 7.14 5.25 -3.70
N VAL A 14 7.23 4.51 -2.59
CA VAL A 14 6.31 4.66 -1.44
C VAL A 14 6.59 5.95 -0.64
N THR A 15 7.82 6.45 -0.65
CA THR A 15 8.23 7.63 0.13
C THR A 15 8.33 8.92 -0.69
N TYR A 16 7.98 8.88 -1.97
CA TYR A 16 8.01 10.07 -2.82
C TYR A 16 7.11 11.19 -2.27
N GLY A 17 7.64 12.41 -2.19
CA GLY A 17 6.93 13.59 -1.69
C GLY A 17 6.79 13.66 -0.16
N PHE A 18 7.24 12.66 0.60
CA PHE A 18 7.14 12.68 2.07
C PHE A 18 8.05 13.72 2.73
N ASP A 19 9.10 14.17 2.05
CA ASP A 19 9.95 15.29 2.47
C ASP A 19 9.18 16.61 2.61
N THR A 20 7.99 16.69 2.02
CA THR A 20 7.08 17.84 2.13
C THR A 20 6.14 17.80 3.34
N ILE A 21 6.22 16.74 4.16
CA ILE A 21 5.44 16.55 5.39
C ILE A 21 6.29 17.01 6.58
N ASP A 22 5.69 17.74 7.52
CA ASP A 22 6.39 18.14 8.74
C ASP A 22 6.73 16.87 9.56
N PRO A 23 8.01 16.60 9.86
CA PRO A 23 8.42 15.38 10.56
C PRO A 23 7.87 15.26 11.99
N GLU A 24 7.40 16.37 12.59
CA GLU A 24 6.80 16.37 13.92
C GLU A 24 5.25 16.32 13.89
N GLU A 25 4.65 16.36 12.70
CA GLU A 25 3.20 16.27 12.53
C GLU A 25 2.67 14.92 12.99
N LYS A 26 1.59 14.94 13.77
CA LYS A 26 0.96 13.74 14.33
C LYS A 26 -0.55 13.82 14.17
N VAL A 27 -1.15 12.66 13.95
CA VAL A 27 -2.60 12.49 13.90
C VAL A 27 -3.08 11.61 15.04
N GLU A 28 -4.26 11.92 15.58
CA GLU A 28 -4.99 11.02 16.47
C GLU A 28 -5.86 10.10 15.62
N VAL A 29 -5.82 8.80 15.89
CA VAL A 29 -6.56 7.80 15.12
C VAL A 29 -7.40 6.92 16.03
N ASN A 30 -8.48 6.35 15.47
CA ASN A 30 -9.26 5.36 16.19
C ASN A 30 -8.40 4.11 16.45
N LEU A 31 -8.22 3.75 17.73
CA LEU A 31 -7.36 2.63 18.13
C LEU A 31 -7.80 1.30 17.49
N LYS A 32 -9.10 1.04 17.36
CA LYS A 32 -9.60 -0.21 16.76
C LYS A 32 -9.27 -0.29 15.28
N ASP A 33 -9.36 0.83 14.57
CA ASP A 33 -9.03 0.89 13.15
C ASP A 33 -7.51 0.81 12.93
N LEU A 34 -6.71 1.46 13.79
CA LEU A 34 -5.25 1.27 13.81
C LEU A 34 -4.87 -0.21 14.01
N MET A 35 -5.50 -0.87 14.99
CA MET A 35 -5.28 -2.29 15.24
C MET A 35 -5.71 -3.16 14.05
N TYR A 36 -6.79 -2.81 13.36
CA TYR A 36 -7.23 -3.52 12.15
C TYR A 36 -6.20 -3.43 11.02
N VAL A 37 -5.65 -2.23 10.77
CA VAL A 37 -4.60 -2.01 9.78
C VAL A 37 -3.34 -2.80 10.16
N PHE A 38 -2.88 -2.65 11.41
CA PHE A 38 -1.71 -3.33 11.92
C PHE A 38 -1.82 -4.87 11.82
N SER A 39 -2.95 -5.44 12.24
CA SER A 39 -3.18 -6.88 12.13
C SER A 39 -3.27 -7.36 10.69
N THR A 40 -3.81 -6.55 9.78
CA THR A 40 -3.83 -6.87 8.34
C THR A 40 -2.40 -6.92 7.78
N LEU A 41 -1.56 -5.94 8.07
CA LEU A 41 -0.17 -5.93 7.62
C LEU A 41 0.64 -7.10 8.20
N GLN A 42 0.41 -7.45 9.47
CA GLN A 42 1.00 -8.65 10.07
C GLN A 42 0.58 -9.95 9.38
N GLU A 43 -0.67 -10.06 8.94
CA GLU A 43 -1.14 -11.25 8.21
C GLU A 43 -0.40 -11.38 6.87
N TYR A 44 -0.27 -10.28 6.14
CA TYR A 44 0.52 -10.21 4.91
C TYR A 44 1.97 -10.58 5.16
N GLN A 45 2.59 -10.01 6.19
CA GLN A 45 3.96 -10.35 6.57
C GLN A 45 4.08 -11.85 6.90
N ARG A 46 3.15 -12.41 7.68
CA ARG A 46 3.16 -13.84 8.03
C ARG A 46 3.06 -14.75 6.80
N PHE A 47 2.20 -14.39 5.84
CA PHE A 47 2.06 -15.14 4.60
C PHE A 47 3.35 -15.07 3.76
N PHE A 48 3.84 -13.87 3.48
CA PHE A 48 4.99 -13.67 2.58
C PHE A 48 6.36 -13.94 3.23
N HIS A 49 6.47 -13.99 4.56
CA HIS A 49 7.73 -14.25 5.26
C HIS A 49 8.30 -15.66 5.03
N GLN A 50 7.44 -16.66 4.80
CA GLN A 50 7.85 -18.06 4.65
C GLN A 50 7.43 -18.59 3.28
N PRO A 51 8.36 -18.81 2.33
CA PRO A 51 8.06 -19.35 1.00
C PRO A 51 7.25 -20.65 0.99
N LEU A 52 7.35 -21.47 2.05
CA LEU A 52 6.52 -22.68 2.19
C LEU A 52 5.00 -22.38 2.29
N HIS A 53 4.59 -21.14 2.57
CA HIS A 53 3.18 -20.74 2.59
C HIS A 53 2.62 -20.41 1.20
N TYR A 54 3.47 -20.18 0.20
CA TYR A 54 3.07 -19.77 -1.15
C TYR A 54 3.89 -20.51 -2.22
N GLN A 55 3.82 -21.84 -2.21
CA GLN A 55 4.61 -22.69 -3.10
C GLN A 55 4.15 -22.61 -4.57
N SER A 56 2.94 -22.12 -4.82
CA SER A 56 2.36 -21.98 -6.14
C SER A 56 1.57 -20.68 -6.29
N MET A 57 1.34 -20.25 -7.53
CA MET A 57 0.43 -19.13 -7.82
C MET A 57 -0.96 -19.34 -7.23
N LYS A 58 -1.45 -20.59 -7.16
CA LYS A 58 -2.75 -20.90 -6.56
C LYS A 58 -2.81 -20.55 -5.07
N ASP A 59 -1.70 -20.65 -4.35
CA ASP A 59 -1.65 -20.28 -2.92
C ASP A 59 -1.75 -18.76 -2.76
N ILE A 60 -1.10 -18.02 -3.65
CA ILE A 60 -1.19 -16.55 -3.72
C ILE A 60 -2.62 -16.13 -4.08
N ASP A 61 -3.20 -16.73 -5.12
CA ASP A 61 -4.58 -16.45 -5.56
C ASP A 61 -5.58 -16.73 -4.42
N ARG A 62 -5.38 -17.83 -3.68
CA ARG A 62 -6.22 -18.19 -2.53
C ARG A 62 -6.06 -17.22 -1.36
N PHE A 63 -4.85 -16.75 -1.10
CA PHE A 63 -4.59 -15.78 -0.04
C PHE A 63 -5.19 -14.41 -0.36
N LEU A 64 -4.96 -13.91 -1.59
CA LEU A 64 -5.46 -12.62 -2.04
C LEU A 64 -6.99 -12.64 -2.19
N GLY A 65 -7.53 -13.67 -2.83
CA GLY A 65 -8.94 -13.76 -3.21
C GLY A 65 -9.40 -12.50 -3.97
N SER A 66 -10.67 -12.15 -3.79
CA SER A 66 -11.28 -10.97 -4.38
C SER A 66 -11.87 -10.01 -3.33
N ILE A 67 -12.34 -8.84 -3.78
CA ILE A 67 -13.00 -7.85 -2.91
C ILE A 67 -14.29 -8.39 -2.28
N ASN A 68 -14.89 -9.42 -2.89
CA ASN A 68 -16.14 -10.02 -2.46
C ASN A 68 -15.93 -11.15 -1.43
N GLU A 69 -14.69 -11.58 -1.21
CA GLU A 69 -14.36 -12.70 -0.33
C GLU A 69 -13.67 -12.20 0.96
N PRO A 70 -13.78 -12.90 2.09
CA PRO A 70 -13.04 -12.58 3.31
C PRO A 70 -11.55 -12.99 3.18
N ALA A 71 -10.86 -12.44 2.18
CA ALA A 71 -9.48 -12.75 1.81
C ALA A 71 -8.59 -11.50 1.89
N GLY A 72 -7.28 -11.67 1.66
CA GLY A 72 -6.26 -10.62 1.83
C GLY A 72 -6.62 -9.33 1.10
N PHE A 73 -7.06 -9.41 -0.16
CA PHE A 73 -7.37 -8.23 -0.96
C PHE A 73 -8.50 -7.40 -0.35
N LYS A 74 -9.55 -8.04 0.19
CA LYS A 74 -10.64 -7.33 0.89
C LYS A 74 -10.15 -6.67 2.17
N LEU A 75 -9.25 -7.32 2.93
CA LEU A 75 -8.67 -6.74 4.14
C LEU A 75 -7.85 -5.49 3.81
N LEU A 76 -6.96 -5.58 2.82
CA LEU A 76 -6.13 -4.45 2.39
C LEU A 76 -6.96 -3.29 1.84
N HIS A 77 -7.92 -3.57 0.96
CA HIS A 77 -8.85 -2.57 0.44
C HIS A 77 -9.65 -1.90 1.57
N THR A 78 -10.08 -2.67 2.58
CA THR A 78 -10.80 -2.11 3.74
C THR A 78 -9.90 -1.20 4.56
N CYS A 79 -8.64 -1.58 4.78
CA CYS A 79 -7.66 -0.74 5.46
C CYS A 79 -7.53 0.62 4.78
N ILE A 80 -7.24 0.62 3.47
CA ILE A 80 -6.97 1.84 2.70
C ILE A 80 -8.22 2.71 2.60
N HIS A 81 -9.33 2.18 2.08
CA HIS A 81 -10.47 3.00 1.68
C HIS A 81 -11.52 3.25 2.77
N LYS A 82 -11.46 2.52 3.89
CA LYS A 82 -12.47 2.64 4.97
C LYS A 82 -11.88 2.94 6.33
N LYS A 83 -10.71 2.37 6.66
CA LYS A 83 -10.12 2.54 7.99
C LYS A 83 -9.19 3.74 8.05
N MET A 84 -8.38 3.94 7.02
CA MET A 84 -7.38 5.00 6.97
C MET A 84 -7.87 6.29 6.32
N ARG A 85 -9.00 6.26 5.60
CA ARG A 85 -9.50 7.42 4.86
C ARG A 85 -9.57 8.68 5.73
N ASP A 86 -10.21 8.59 6.89
CA ASP A 86 -10.41 9.75 7.77
C ASP A 86 -9.23 9.97 8.74
N MET A 87 -8.13 9.22 8.59
CA MET A 87 -6.90 9.41 9.39
C MET A 87 -5.96 10.44 8.77
N LEU A 88 -6.14 10.77 7.49
CA LEU A 88 -5.30 11.74 6.78
C LEU A 88 -5.84 13.16 7.00
N PRO A 89 -5.00 14.12 7.41
CA PRO A 89 -5.39 15.53 7.47
C PRO A 89 -5.71 16.07 6.08
N LYS A 90 -6.60 17.08 6.02
CA LYS A 90 -7.07 17.62 4.74
C LYS A 90 -5.94 18.07 3.80
N HIS A 91 -4.86 18.68 4.31
CA HIS A 91 -3.74 19.10 3.45
C HIS A 91 -2.95 17.92 2.88
N ILE A 92 -2.96 16.76 3.52
CA ILE A 92 -2.38 15.53 2.99
C ILE A 92 -3.33 14.91 1.96
N GLU A 93 -4.64 14.91 2.22
CA GLU A 93 -5.64 14.47 1.23
C GLU A 93 -5.58 15.30 -0.05
N ASP A 94 -5.56 16.63 0.06
CA ASP A 94 -5.49 17.54 -1.09
C ASP A 94 -4.21 17.29 -1.91
N LYS A 95 -3.06 17.09 -1.26
CA LYS A 95 -1.79 16.70 -1.93
C LYS A 95 -1.88 15.35 -2.63
N PHE A 96 -2.55 14.38 -2.01
CA PHE A 96 -2.75 13.06 -2.61
C PHE A 96 -3.62 13.14 -3.87
N ASP A 97 -4.71 13.91 -3.82
CA ASP A 97 -5.60 14.13 -4.96
C ASP A 97 -4.93 14.89 -6.11
N ASP A 98 -3.98 15.80 -5.80
CA ASP A 98 -3.19 16.54 -6.79
C ASP A 98 -2.02 15.73 -7.39
N GLY A 99 -1.74 14.54 -6.86
CA GLY A 99 -0.66 13.65 -7.32
C GLY A 99 0.73 14.03 -6.79
N ASP A 100 0.82 14.84 -5.74
CA ASP A 100 2.12 15.25 -5.15
C ASP A 100 2.92 14.06 -4.60
N PHE A 101 2.25 12.96 -4.28
CA PHE A 101 2.86 11.70 -3.82
C PHE A 101 3.02 10.66 -4.94
N ASP A 102 2.66 10.99 -6.19
CA ASP A 102 2.83 10.09 -7.33
C ASP A 102 4.28 10.09 -7.80
N CYS A 103 5.02 9.02 -7.49
CA CYS A 103 6.38 8.86 -7.97
C CYS A 103 6.43 8.89 -9.51
N PRO A 104 7.29 9.72 -10.13
CA PRO A 104 7.41 9.76 -11.59
C PRO A 104 8.01 8.47 -12.18
N LYS A 105 8.65 7.66 -11.35
CA LYS A 105 9.16 6.33 -11.73
C LYS A 105 8.12 5.26 -11.43
N LEU A 106 7.98 4.33 -12.36
CA LEU A 106 7.13 3.17 -12.16
C LEU A 106 7.91 2.02 -11.52
N PRO A 107 7.25 1.15 -10.76
CA PRO A 107 7.90 -0.06 -10.28
C PRO A 107 8.21 -1.00 -11.45
N PHE A 108 9.26 -1.80 -11.29
CA PHE A 108 9.74 -2.75 -12.29
C PHE A 108 8.66 -3.66 -12.91
N TYR A 109 7.58 -3.95 -12.18
CA TYR A 109 6.52 -4.84 -12.66
C TYR A 109 5.55 -4.17 -13.64
N TYR A 110 5.77 -2.91 -13.99
CA TYR A 110 5.14 -2.21 -15.12
C TYR A 110 5.99 -2.24 -16.40
N ASP A 111 7.20 -2.80 -16.35
CA ASP A 111 8.02 -2.97 -17.54
C ASP A 111 7.52 -4.17 -18.36
N GLU A 112 6.76 -3.88 -19.42
CA GLU A 112 6.17 -4.88 -20.33
C GLU A 112 7.24 -5.59 -21.17
N PHE A 113 8.49 -5.14 -21.16
CA PHE A 113 9.59 -5.73 -21.93
C PHE A 113 10.55 -6.60 -21.10
N ARG A 114 10.16 -6.95 -19.87
CA ARG A 114 10.86 -7.94 -19.03
C ARG A 114 10.72 -9.38 -19.53
#